data_AF-D7M1A6-F1
#
_entry.id   AF-D7M1A6-F1
#
_cell.length_a   1.000
_cell.length_b   1.000
_cell.length_c   1.000
_cell.angle_alpha   90.00
_cell.angle_beta   90.00
_cell.angle_gamma   90.00
#
_symmetry.space_group_name_H-M   'P 1'
#
loop_
_entity.id
_entity.type
_entity.pdbx_description
1 polymer ?
#
loop_
_entity_poly.entity_id
_entity_poly.type
_entity_poly.pdbx_seq_one_letter_code
_entity_poly.pdbx_strand_id
1 'polypeptide(L)' 'MAGLKVFCFALLLVLTFSVDVEGYVVESGSLCCNSHPKFGKCNTNNDEQRCNSWCHNGCDNGRGGFCKSLPHGGQCHCRC' A
#
# COMPACT_ATOMS: atom_id res chain seq x y z
N MET A 1 -26.36 35.69 -15.80
CA MET A 1 -26.06 34.24 -15.82
C MET A 1 -24.55 33.93 -15.76
N ALA A 2 -23.74 34.78 -15.10
CA ALA A 2 -22.28 34.57 -14.98
C ALA A 2 -21.88 34.05 -13.58
N GLY A 3 -22.64 34.39 -12.53
CA GLY A 3 -22.36 33.95 -11.16
C GLY A 3 -22.58 32.45 -10.90
N LEU A 4 -23.46 31.80 -11.67
CA LEU A 4 -23.75 30.36 -11.52
C LEU A 4 -22.54 29.49 -11.93
N LYS A 5 -21.74 29.95 -12.91
CA LYS A 5 -20.51 29.25 -13.34
C LYS A 5 -19.43 29.27 -12.25
N VAL A 6 -19.23 30.41 -11.58
CA VAL A 6 -18.18 30.56 -10.56
C VAL A 6 -18.46 29.68 -9.34
N PHE A 7 -19.74 29.56 -8.96
CA PHE A 7 -20.14 28.71 -7.84
C PHE A 7 -19.93 27.21 -8.14
N CYS A 8 -20.14 26.77 -9.38
CA CYS A 8 -19.87 25.40 -9.80
C CYS A 8 -18.39 25.01 -9.75
N PHE A 9 -17.48 25.92 -10.14
CA PHE A 9 -16.04 25.64 -10.08
C PHE A 9 -15.52 25.53 -8.65
N ALA A 10 -16.06 26.33 -7.71
CA ALA A 10 -15.70 26.25 -6.30
C ALA A 10 -16.15 24.91 -5.67
N LEU A 11 -17.35 24.43 -5.99
CA LEU A 11 -17.86 23.15 -5.49
C LEU A 11 -17.07 21.94 -6.03
N LEU A 12 -16.62 21.99 -7.28
CA LEU A 12 -15.78 20.93 -7.87
C LEU A 12 -14.43 20.78 -7.16
N LEU A 13 -13.83 21.88 -6.71
CA LEU A 13 -12.55 21.84 -5.99
C LEU A 13 -12.69 21.17 -4.61
N VAL A 14 -13.80 21.37 -3.91
CA VAL A 14 -14.06 20.73 -2.60
C VAL A 14 -14.16 19.20 -2.74
N LEU A 15 -14.80 18.71 -3.81
CA LEU A 15 -14.93 17.27 -4.08
C LEU A 15 -13.58 16.58 -4.35
N THR A 16 -12.59 17.28 -4.93
CA THR A 16 -11.25 16.70 -5.18
C THR A 16 -10.38 16.56 -3.93
N PHE A 17 -10.72 17.23 -2.82
CA PHE A 17 -10.04 17.03 -1.54
C PHE A 17 -10.62 15.87 -0.72
N SER A 18 -11.78 15.34 -1.12
CA SER A 18 -12.38 14.13 -0.54
C SER A 18 -11.87 12.85 -1.23
N VAL A 19 -10.72 12.90 -1.88
CA VAL A 19 -9.95 11.68 -2.13
C VAL A 19 -9.59 11.14 -0.76
N ASP A 20 -10.44 10.24 -0.28
CA ASP A 20 -10.13 9.23 0.71
C ASP A 20 -8.86 8.55 0.20
N VAL A 21 -7.72 9.09 0.63
CA VAL A 21 -6.51 8.31 0.69
C VAL A 21 -6.82 7.30 1.76
N GLU A 22 -7.46 6.21 1.33
CA GLU A 22 -7.71 5.03 2.12
C GLU A 22 -6.40 4.74 2.87
N GLY A 23 -6.49 4.95 4.18
CA GLY A 23 -5.37 5.36 4.99
C GLY A 23 -4.12 4.54 4.66
N TYR A 24 -3.06 5.24 4.26
CA TYR A 24 -1.73 4.79 4.64
C TYR A 24 -1.72 4.86 6.17
N VAL A 25 -2.23 3.81 6.82
CA VAL A 25 -1.81 3.48 8.15
C VAL A 25 -0.31 3.26 7.98
N VAL A 26 0.47 4.31 8.25
CA VAL A 26 1.85 4.19 8.69
C VAL A 26 1.71 3.44 9.99
N GLU A 27 1.51 2.14 9.88
CA GLU A 27 1.75 1.23 10.97
C GLU A 27 3.26 1.35 11.16
N SER A 28 3.65 2.22 12.08
CA SER A 28 4.88 2.08 12.86
C SER A 28 4.81 0.84 13.77
N GLY A 29 4.00 -0.16 13.39
CA GLY A 29 4.06 -1.52 13.86
C GLY A 29 5.10 -2.26 13.02
N SER A 30 5.78 -3.20 13.67
CA SER A 30 6.80 -4.05 13.06
C SER A 30 6.37 -4.55 11.67
N LEU A 31 7.29 -4.58 10.70
CA LEU A 31 7.04 -5.17 9.38
C LEU A 31 6.56 -6.64 9.48
N CYS A 32 6.78 -7.31 10.60
CA CYS A 32 6.51 -8.72 10.76
C CYS A 32 5.03 -9.05 10.90
N CYS A 33 4.70 -10.30 10.62
CA CYS A 33 3.35 -10.85 10.76
C CYS A 33 2.28 -10.17 9.90
N ASN A 34 2.67 -9.45 8.85
CA ASN A 34 1.77 -8.59 8.09
C ASN A 34 2.03 -8.66 6.57
N SER A 35 0.97 -8.37 5.80
CA SER A 35 1.08 -8.15 4.36
C SER A 35 1.30 -6.67 4.05
N HIS A 36 2.17 -6.38 3.09
CA HIS A 36 2.61 -5.03 2.79
C HIS A 36 2.29 -4.62 1.35
N PRO A 37 1.21 -3.85 1.11
CA PRO A 37 0.90 -3.35 -0.22
C PRO A 37 1.98 -2.36 -0.72
N LYS A 38 2.61 -1.64 0.21
CA LYS A 38 3.72 -0.70 -0.06
C LYS A 38 4.97 -1.35 -0.66
N PHE A 39 5.14 -2.68 -0.52
CA PHE A 39 6.21 -3.40 -1.19
C PHE A 39 6.08 -3.33 -2.72
N GLY A 40 4.84 -3.20 -3.20
CA GLY A 40 4.51 -3.18 -4.62
C GLY A 40 4.26 -4.57 -5.18
N LYS A 41 4.63 -4.75 -6.45
CA LYS A 41 4.34 -5.97 -7.22
C LYS A 41 5.04 -7.18 -6.61
N CYS A 42 4.28 -8.26 -6.40
CA CYS A 42 4.80 -9.53 -5.88
C CYS A 42 4.27 -10.70 -6.70
N ASN A 43 4.73 -10.84 -7.95
CA ASN A 43 4.17 -11.84 -8.88
C ASN A 43 5.23 -12.76 -9.50
N THR A 44 6.50 -12.40 -9.43
CA THR A 44 7.61 -13.18 -10.02
C THR A 44 8.47 -13.81 -8.93
N ASN A 45 9.25 -14.82 -9.30
CA ASN A 45 10.24 -15.41 -8.38
C ASN A 45 11.24 -14.36 -7.86
N ASN A 46 11.63 -13.42 -8.73
CA ASN A 46 12.48 -12.29 -8.34
C ASN A 46 11.80 -11.38 -7.30
N ASP A 47 10.50 -11.12 -7.43
CA ASP A 47 9.76 -10.35 -6.42
C ASP A 47 9.67 -11.11 -5.09
N GLU A 48 9.54 -12.44 -5.13
CA GLU A 48 9.55 -13.28 -3.93
C GLU A 48 10.88 -13.18 -3.19
N GLN A 49 12.02 -13.25 -3.90
CA GLN A 49 13.33 -13.06 -3.27
C GLN A 49 13.49 -11.66 -2.68
N ARG A 50 13.05 -10.62 -3.39
CA ARG A 50 13.06 -9.25 -2.88
C ARG A 50 12.17 -9.10 -1.65
N CYS A 51 10.99 -9.71 -1.65
CA CYS A 51 10.07 -9.73 -0.52
C CYS A 51 10.72 -10.43 0.67
N ASN A 52 11.36 -11.57 0.43
CA ASN A 52 12.06 -12.32 1.45
C ASN A 52 13.17 -11.50 2.12
N SER A 53 14.05 -10.88 1.33
CA SER A 53 15.13 -10.03 1.85
C SER A 53 14.61 -8.76 2.52
N TRP A 54 13.55 -8.14 1.99
CA TRP A 54 12.97 -6.94 2.57
C TRP A 54 12.36 -7.21 3.95
N CYS A 55 11.61 -8.30 4.09
CA CYS A 55 11.10 -8.74 5.39
C CYS A 55 12.24 -9.13 6.33
N HIS A 56 13.24 -9.90 5.87
CA HIS A 56 14.37 -10.33 6.70
C HIS A 56 15.13 -9.16 7.33
N ASN A 57 15.33 -8.07 6.58
CA ASN A 57 15.99 -6.86 7.09
C ASN A 57 15.07 -5.93 7.88
N GLY A 58 13.76 -5.98 7.61
CA GLY A 58 12.76 -5.13 8.24
C GLY A 58 12.17 -5.68 9.54
N CYS A 59 12.43 -6.96 9.81
CA CYS A 59 11.89 -7.69 10.94
C CYS A 59 12.94 -8.02 11.99
N ASP A 60 12.63 -7.72 13.25
CA ASP A 60 13.52 -8.03 14.40
C ASP A 60 13.70 -9.55 14.62
N ASN A 61 12.77 -10.38 14.13
CA ASN A 61 12.86 -11.83 14.22
C ASN A 61 13.79 -12.46 13.16
N GLY A 62 14.36 -11.66 12.25
CA GLY A 62 15.20 -12.15 11.15
C GLY A 62 14.48 -13.13 10.21
N ARG A 63 13.15 -13.14 10.19
CA ARG A 63 12.39 -13.98 9.27
C ARG A 63 12.08 -13.21 8.01
N GLY A 64 12.21 -13.91 6.89
CA GLY A 64 11.84 -13.37 5.59
C GLY A 64 10.34 -13.34 5.36
N GLY A 65 9.98 -13.33 4.09
CA GLY A 65 8.62 -13.17 3.60
C GLY A 65 8.42 -13.93 2.29
N PHE A 66 7.20 -13.87 1.78
CA PHE A 66 6.82 -14.53 0.54
C PHE A 66 5.74 -13.73 -0.19
N CYS A 67 5.61 -13.95 -1.51
CA CYS A 67 4.52 -13.39 -2.27
C CYS A 67 3.24 -14.21 -2.02
N LYS A 68 2.25 -13.61 -1.36
CA LYS A 68 0.92 -14.19 -1.20
C LYS A 68 0.06 -13.82 -2.41
N SER A 69 -0.40 -14.80 -3.16
CA SER A 69 -1.32 -14.59 -4.28
C SER A 69 -2.68 -14.09 -3.79
N LEU A 70 -3.15 -12.97 -4.36
CA LEU A 70 -4.50 -12.44 -4.13
C LEU A 70 -5.23 -12.29 -5.49
N PRO A 71 -6.57 -12.17 -5.51
CA PRO A 71 -7.35 -12.04 -6.75
C PRO A 71 -6.94 -10.85 -7.65
N HIS A 72 -6.35 -9.81 -7.06
CA HIS A 72 -5.95 -8.59 -7.77
C HIS A 72 -4.42 -8.47 -7.95
N GLY A 73 -3.67 -9.55 -7.76
CA GLY A 73 -2.21 -9.60 -7.82
C GLY A 73 -1.58 -9.97 -6.48
N GLY A 74 -0.34 -10.44 -6.49
CA GLY A 74 0.34 -10.88 -5.27
C GLY A 74 0.87 -9.74 -4.42
N GLN A 75 0.86 -9.94 -3.11
CA GLN A 75 1.34 -9.00 -2.10
C GLN A 75 2.42 -9.66 -1.24
N CYS A 76 3.46 -8.91 -0.87
CA CYS A 76 4.49 -9.42 0.02
C CYS A 76 3.95 -9.59 1.44
N HIS A 77 4.13 -10.76 2.03
CA HIS A 77 3.75 -11.08 3.41
C HIS A 77 4.99 -11.47 4.22
N CYS A 78 5.28 -10.72 5.27
CA CYS A 78 6.39 -10.98 6.18
C CYS A 78 5.98 -11.95 7.27
N ARG A 79 6.82 -12.95 7.55
CA ARG A 79 6.49 -14.00 8.52
C ARG A 79 6.62 -13.51 9.97
N CYS A 80 5.77 -14.04 10.84
CA CYS A 80 6.07 -14.21 12.25
C CYS A 80 7.15 -15.28 12.41
#